data_AF-A0A0M8WCQ6-F1
#
_entry.id   AF-A0A0M8WCQ6-F1
#
_cell.length_a   1.000
_cell.length_b   1.000
_cell.length_c   1.000
_cell.angle_alpha   90.00
_cell.angle_beta   90.00
_cell.angle_gamma   90.00
#
_symmetry.space_group_name_H-M   'P 1'
#
loop_
_entity.id
_entity.type
_entity.pdbx_description
1 polymer ?
#
loop_
_entity_poly.entity_id
_entity_poly.type
_entity_poly.pdbx_seq_one_letter_code
_entity_poly.pdbx_strand_id
1 'polypeptide(L)'
;MRTGRFYDSSGDDAPALPDTAVLRVLWMTAQGMVWPWLLQSMCRGDAIEHALRAELIWAPVGEHLGYHITDAGRRRIVDWYQRNKPGGDADDAQQWRAVTLR
;
A
#
# COMPACT_ATOMS: atom_id res chain seq x y z
N MET A 1 29.55 -4.19 -31.48
CA MET A 1 28.61 -3.08 -31.76
C MET A 1 27.18 -3.63 -31.72
N ARG A 2 26.36 -3.05 -30.83
CA ARG A 2 24.88 -3.12 -30.67
C ARG A 2 24.17 -4.49 -30.67
N THR A 3 23.84 -4.95 -29.46
CA THR A 3 22.63 -5.72 -29.15
C THR A 3 21.63 -4.78 -28.46
N GLY A 4 20.82 -4.08 -29.26
CA GLY A 4 19.69 -3.31 -28.75
C GLY A 4 18.46 -4.21 -28.66
N ARG A 5 18.22 -4.78 -27.47
CA ARG A 5 16.91 -5.38 -27.16
C ARG A 5 16.07 -4.29 -26.50
N PHE A 6 15.32 -3.56 -27.32
CA PHE A 6 14.24 -2.74 -26.84
C PHE A 6 13.17 -3.69 -26.30
N TYR A 7 13.00 -3.74 -24.98
CA TYR A 7 11.74 -4.16 -24.40
C TYR A 7 10.78 -3.00 -24.61
N ASP A 8 9.98 -3.11 -25.67
CA ASP A 8 8.71 -2.40 -25.76
C ASP A 8 7.78 -3.09 -24.75
N SER A 9 7.82 -2.61 -23.51
CA SER A 9 6.86 -3.02 -22.49
C SER A 9 5.58 -2.25 -22.75
N SER A 10 4.70 -2.88 -23.53
CA SER A 10 3.32 -2.48 -23.75
C SER A 10 2.71 -1.85 -22.50
N GLY A 11 2.31 -0.59 -22.64
CA GLY A 11 1.65 0.18 -21.60
C GLY A 11 0.28 -0.38 -21.21
N ASP A 12 -0.06 -0.13 -19.95
CA ASP A 12 -1.40 0.24 -19.48
C ASP A 12 -2.55 -0.78 -19.45
N ASP A 13 -2.29 -2.09 -19.44
CA ASP A 13 -3.30 -3.09 -19.02
C ASP A 13 -3.18 -3.50 -17.53
N ALA A 14 -2.39 -2.79 -16.73
CA ALA A 14 -2.41 -2.98 -15.28
C ALA A 14 -3.72 -2.41 -14.73
N PRO A 15 -4.54 -3.19 -14.01
CA PRO A 15 -5.77 -2.67 -13.43
C PRO A 15 -5.45 -1.48 -12.54
N ALA A 16 -6.17 -0.37 -12.75
CA ALA A 16 -6.03 0.86 -11.99
C ALA A 16 -5.88 0.56 -10.49
N LEU A 17 -4.84 1.11 -9.86
CA LEU A 17 -4.52 0.83 -8.46
C LEU A 17 -5.72 1.20 -7.57
N PRO A 18 -6.41 0.23 -6.96
CA PRO A 18 -7.55 0.55 -6.11
C PRO A 18 -7.07 1.25 -4.84
N ASP A 19 -7.84 2.24 -4.36
CA ASP A 19 -7.49 2.99 -3.14
C ASP A 19 -7.31 2.06 -1.92
N THR A 20 -8.09 0.98 -1.86
CA THR A 20 -7.98 -0.07 -0.84
C THR A 20 -6.60 -0.74 -0.80
N ALA A 21 -5.86 -0.80 -1.91
CA ALA A 21 -4.51 -1.33 -1.92
C ALA A 21 -3.51 -0.40 -1.21
N VAL A 22 -3.63 0.91 -1.39
CA VAL A 22 -2.81 1.90 -0.65
C VAL A 22 -3.21 1.90 0.82
N LEU A 23 -4.51 1.87 1.12
CA LEU A 23 -5.01 1.79 2.49
C LEU A 23 -4.52 0.52 3.21
N ARG A 24 -4.43 -0.62 2.50
CA ARG A 24 -3.84 -1.85 3.03
C ARG A 24 -2.37 -1.66 3.42
N VAL A 25 -1.56 -0.99 2.58
CA VAL A 25 -0.17 -0.66 2.93
C VAL A 25 -0.12 0.13 4.23
N LEU A 26 -0.91 1.20 4.33
CA LEU A 26 -0.96 2.05 5.54
C LEU A 26 -1.43 1.27 6.77
N TRP A 27 -2.43 0.39 6.61
CA TRP A 27 -2.93 -0.46 7.67
C TRP A 27 -1.84 -1.41 8.20
N MET A 28 -1.13 -2.09 7.31
CA MET A 28 -0.06 -3.01 7.70
C MET A 28 1.10 -2.28 8.37
N THR A 29 1.54 -1.15 7.82
CA THR A 29 2.58 -0.31 8.44
C THR A 29 2.15 0.20 9.82
N ALA A 30 0.89 0.64 9.97
CA ALA A 30 0.35 1.09 11.26
C ALA A 30 0.28 -0.02 12.31
N GLN A 31 0.13 -1.29 11.89
CA GLN A 31 0.17 -2.46 12.77
C GLN A 31 1.59 -2.95 13.12
N GLY A 32 2.63 -2.25 12.64
CA GLY A 32 4.02 -2.64 12.89
C GLY A 32 4.58 -3.65 11.89
N MET A 33 3.85 -3.99 10.84
CA MET A 33 4.35 -4.83 9.74
C MET A 33 5.18 -3.99 8.78
N VAL A 34 6.37 -3.60 9.22
CA VAL A 34 7.20 -2.56 8.57
C VAL A 34 8.35 -3.12 7.73
N TRP A 35 8.66 -4.41 7.84
CA TRP A 35 9.83 -4.97 7.16
C TRP A 35 9.61 -5.08 5.64
N PRO A 36 10.63 -4.78 4.81
CA PRO A 36 10.48 -4.78 3.35
C PRO A 36 9.91 -6.08 2.78
N TRP A 37 10.50 -7.20 3.17
CA TRP A 37 10.06 -8.53 2.74
C TRP A 37 8.63 -8.86 3.19
N LEU A 38 8.21 -8.36 4.35
CA LEU A 38 6.89 -8.61 4.91
C LEU A 38 5.82 -7.76 4.26
N LEU A 39 6.11 -6.48 4.03
CA LEU A 39 5.17 -5.59 3.36
C LEU A 39 4.98 -5.99 1.89
N GLN A 40 6.05 -6.42 1.21
CA GLN A 40 6.02 -6.94 -0.16
C GLN A 40 5.27 -8.27 -0.30
N SER A 41 5.23 -9.12 0.74
CA SER A 41 4.48 -10.39 0.69
C SER A 41 2.98 -10.18 0.93
N MET A 42 2.58 -9.12 1.63
CA MET A 42 1.19 -8.86 2.00
C MET A 42 0.51 -7.79 1.15
N CYS A 43 1.28 -6.93 0.49
CA CYS A 43 0.77 -5.79 -0.29
C CYS A 43 1.28 -5.85 -1.74
N ARG A 44 0.55 -5.21 -2.65
CA ARG A 44 1.00 -5.05 -4.03
C ARG A 44 2.19 -4.08 -4.08
N GLY A 45 3.17 -4.37 -4.94
CA GLY A 45 4.37 -3.53 -5.09
C GLY A 45 4.05 -2.11 -5.57
N ASP A 46 3.14 -1.98 -6.54
CA ASP A 46 2.67 -0.69 -7.06
C ASP A 46 1.98 0.18 -6.00
N ALA A 47 1.28 -0.44 -5.03
CA ALA A 47 0.69 0.25 -3.88
C ALA A 47 1.76 0.80 -2.92
N ILE A 48 2.82 0.04 -2.66
CA ILE A 48 3.95 0.48 -1.83
C ILE A 48 4.68 1.64 -2.50
N GLU A 49 4.98 1.52 -3.80
CA GLU A 49 5.59 2.60 -4.59
C GLU A 49 4.73 3.86 -4.62
N HIS A 50 3.41 3.70 -4.73
CA HIS A 50 2.49 4.83 -4.66
C HIS A 50 2.51 5.48 -3.27
N ALA A 51 2.49 4.69 -2.19
CA ALA A 51 2.54 5.21 -0.83
C ALA A 51 3.85 5.96 -0.53
N LEU A 52 4.98 5.50 -1.09
CA LEU A 52 6.27 6.20 -1.03
C LEU A 52 6.24 7.52 -1.81
N ARG A 53 5.77 7.48 -3.07
CA ARG A 53 5.68 8.69 -3.93
C ARG A 53 4.73 9.75 -3.36
N ALA A 54 3.67 9.32 -2.69
CA ALA A 54 2.70 10.19 -2.02
C ALA A 54 3.11 10.60 -0.60
N GLU A 55 4.33 10.26 -0.15
CA GLU A 55 4.88 10.59 1.17
C GLU A 55 3.99 10.13 2.35
N LEU A 56 3.24 9.03 2.15
CA LEU A 56 2.38 8.44 3.19
C LEU A 56 3.18 7.47 4.08
N ILE A 57 4.26 6.92 3.54
CA ILE A 57 5.27 6.17 4.27
C ILE A 57 6.66 6.64 3.84
N TRP A 58 7.65 6.47 4.72
CA TRP A 58 9.05 6.60 4.38
C TRP A 58 9.68 5.24 4.12
N ALA A 59 10.64 5.23 3.20
CA ALA A 59 11.44 4.06 2.89
C ALA A 59 12.20 3.54 4.12
N PRO A 60 12.48 2.23 4.18
CA PRO A 60 13.36 1.66 5.20
C PRO A 60 14.75 2.32 5.17
N VAL A 61 15.39 2.40 6.35
CA VAL A 61 16.74 2.97 6.51
C VAL A 61 17.68 1.88 7.03
N GLY A 62 18.61 1.44 6.18
CA GLY A 62 19.50 0.32 6.50
C GLY A 62 18.73 -0.99 6.72
N GLU A 63 19.31 -1.90 7.51
CA GLU A 63 18.74 -3.23 7.76
C GLU A 63 17.82 -3.30 8.99
N HIS A 64 17.83 -2.26 9.84
CA HIS A 64 17.18 -2.29 11.16
C HIS A 64 15.94 -1.41 11.26
N LEU A 65 15.69 -0.53 10.30
CA LEU A 65 14.52 0.35 10.27
C LEU A 65 13.67 0.02 9.06
N GLY A 66 12.51 -0.59 9.30
CA GLY A 66 11.51 -0.84 8.27
C GLY A 66 10.82 0.44 7.78
N TYR A 67 9.78 0.28 6.95
CA TYR A 67 8.94 1.39 6.53
C TYR A 67 8.34 2.13 7.73
N HIS A 68 8.33 3.46 7.66
CA HIS A 68 7.77 4.31 8.70
C HIS A 68 6.53 5.03 8.19
N ILE A 69 5.40 4.95 8.90
CA ILE A 69 4.20 5.70 8.52
C ILE A 69 4.37 7.18 8.86
N THR A 70 4.11 8.06 7.89
CA THR A 70 4.16 9.52 8.11
C THR A 70 2.90 9.99 8.82
N ASP A 71 2.89 11.24 9.28
CA ASP A 71 1.68 11.84 9.84
C ASP A 71 0.56 11.94 8.80
N ALA A 72 0.91 12.20 7.53
CA ALA A 72 -0.05 12.21 6.42
C ALA A 72 -0.64 10.80 6.18
N GLY A 73 0.19 9.77 6.18
CA GLY A 73 -0.27 8.38 6.08
C GLY A 73 -1.16 7.97 7.26
N ARG A 74 -0.76 8.34 8.49
CA ARG A 74 -1.53 8.09 9.71
C ARG A 74 -2.89 8.77 9.65
N ARG A 75 -2.93 10.04 9.25
CA ARG A 75 -4.19 10.79 9.10
C ARG A 75 -5.09 10.11 8.07
N ARG A 76 -4.56 9.75 6.90
CA ARG A 76 -5.33 9.10 5.83
C ARG A 76 -6.00 7.80 6.28
N ILE A 77 -5.26 6.93 6.98
CA ILE A 77 -5.84 5.65 7.43
C ILE A 77 -6.84 5.83 8.58
N VAL A 78 -6.63 6.82 9.46
CA VAL A 78 -7.59 7.18 10.52
C VAL A 78 -8.88 7.75 9.92
N ASP A 79 -8.78 8.69 8.97
CA ASP A 79 -9.93 9.29 8.29
C ASP A 79 -10.73 8.23 7.51
N TRP A 80 -10.05 7.23 6.93
CA TRP A 80 -10.72 6.08 6.34
C TRP A 80 -11.42 5.22 7.40
N TYR A 81 -10.73 4.84 8.48
CA TYR A 81 -11.28 4.02 9.55
C TYR A 81 -12.55 4.64 10.15
N GLN A 82 -12.55 5.95 10.41
CA GLN A 82 -13.71 6.64 11.00
C GLN A 82 -14.96 6.57 10.10
N ARG A 83 -14.76 6.60 8.78
CA ARG A 83 -15.83 6.55 7.78
C ARG A 83 -16.30 5.14 7.45
N ASN A 84 -15.42 4.14 7.56
CA ASN A 84 -15.64 2.79 7.04
C ASN A 84 -15.67 1.72 8.14
N LYS A 85 -15.57 2.10 9.42
CA LYS A 85 -15.72 1.16 10.53
C LYS A 85 -17.05 0.41 10.38
N PRO A 86 -17.08 -0.93 10.59
CA PRO A 86 -18.25 -1.74 10.29
C PRO A 86 -19.50 -1.22 11.00
N GLY A 87 -20.56 -0.94 10.22
CA GLY A 87 -21.83 -0.40 10.70
C GLY A 87 -23.08 -1.19 10.28
N GLY A 88 -23.01 -2.08 9.27
CA GLY A 88 -24.12 -2.97 8.92
C GLY A 88 -24.15 -3.48 7.47
N ASP A 89 -23.63 -2.74 6.50
CA ASP A 89 -23.79 -3.06 5.08
C ASP A 89 -22.72 -4.01 4.50
N ALA A 90 -23.12 -4.79 3.48
CA ALA A 90 -22.29 -5.85 2.91
C ALA A 90 -21.11 -5.33 2.05
N ASP A 91 -21.29 -4.22 1.34
CA ASP A 91 -20.22 -3.60 0.54
C ASP A 91 -19.13 -3.01 1.43
N ASP A 92 -19.52 -2.39 2.56
CA ASP A 92 -18.59 -1.92 3.58
C ASP A 92 -17.75 -3.07 4.13
N ALA A 93 -18.35 -4.26 4.31
CA ALA A 93 -17.65 -5.43 4.78
C ALA A 93 -16.58 -5.93 3.78
N GLN A 94 -16.80 -5.81 2.47
CA GLN A 94 -15.81 -6.20 1.47
C GLN A 94 -14.61 -5.24 1.45
N GLN A 95 -14.86 -3.94 1.43
CA GLN A 95 -13.79 -2.93 1.45
C GLN A 95 -12.98 -3.00 2.75
N TRP A 96 -13.66 -3.16 3.88
CA TRP A 96 -13.05 -3.38 5.17
C TRP A 96 -12.11 -4.57 5.14
N ARG A 97 -12.60 -5.73 4.66
CA ARG A 97 -11.80 -6.96 4.54
C ARG A 97 -10.58 -6.78 3.64
N ALA A 98 -10.71 -6.09 2.52
CA ALA A 98 -9.60 -5.84 1.59
C ALA A 98 -8.43 -5.10 2.28
N VAL A 99 -8.75 -4.17 3.18
CA VAL A 99 -7.76 -3.39 3.92
C VAL A 99 -7.24 -4.12 5.15
N THR A 100 -8.13 -4.77 5.94
CA THR A 100 -7.79 -5.21 7.29
C THR A 100 -7.40 -6.68 7.44
N LEU A 101 -7.76 -7.55 6.49
CA LEU A 101 -7.42 -8.98 6.57
C LEU A 101 -5.92 -9.18 6.43
N ARG A 102 -5.34 -10.05 7.26
CA ARG A 102 -3.93 -10.45 7.16
C ARG A 102 -3.79 -11.55 6.14
#